data_AF-A0A4D4M8N3-F1
#
_entry.id   AF-A0A4D4M8N3-F1
#
_cell.length_a   1.000
_cell.length_b   1.000
_cell.length_c   1.000
_cell.angle_alpha   90.00
_cell.angle_beta   90.00
_cell.angle_gamma   90.00
#
_symmetry.space_group_name_H-M   'P 1'
#
loop_
_entity.id
_entity.type
_entity.pdbx_description
1 polymer ?
#
loop_
_entity_poly.entity_id
_entity_poly.type
_entity_poly.pdbx_seq_one_letter_code
_entity_poly.pdbx_strand_id
1 'polypeptide(L)'
;MKKVALRPYALLPQQYDDRRVLASTVDAWGRALWLICPDAVFPPNPYGKARPQPGSLPFDALVVVNEAGEVQERVLRGVALTPYRLDALPNGRLVLQGSGSAGDRNAQIFGRDGRPRRNFAMGAAVEFMMADRRNNLWSAYYDEGVYVDPISAAGLTRWDSGGNHLWGYWPPQGVAHIDTVYALNVADSAAWAVYWPAFPLVEAQANGRLRVRKNPVGSPLGLAVQGDRILFLGGGPRDSGRRDRLHYCNMTPGEAIVVEEAVLTMPNGSPLQGYARPVGRGRCLYLRGRSVKQWYVLSL
;
A
#
# COMPACT_ATOMS: atom_id res chain seq x y z
N MET A 1 -18.95 8.13 21.23
CA MET A 1 -18.37 7.24 20.20
C MET A 1 -17.25 6.42 20.84
N LYS A 2 -17.24 5.10 20.67
CA LYS A 2 -16.24 4.20 21.26
C LYS A 2 -14.83 4.56 20.80
N LYS A 3 -13.82 4.40 21.64
CA LYS A 3 -12.41 4.57 21.26
C LYS A 3 -11.76 3.20 21.07
N VAL A 4 -10.95 3.06 20.02
CA VAL A 4 -10.17 1.86 19.72
C VAL A 4 -8.72 2.27 19.55
N ALA A 5 -7.84 1.71 20.37
CA ALA A 5 -6.43 2.03 20.33
C ALA A 5 -5.68 1.16 19.32
N LEU A 6 -4.76 1.77 18.57
CA LEU A 6 -3.75 1.06 17.81
C LEU A 6 -2.88 0.20 18.75
N ARG A 7 -2.42 -0.94 18.24
CA ARG A 7 -1.43 -1.79 18.92
C ARG A 7 -0.06 -1.60 18.26
N PRO A 8 1.04 -1.44 19.03
CA PRO A 8 2.39 -1.52 18.47
C PRO A 8 2.55 -2.84 17.71
N TYR A 9 3.17 -2.79 16.52
CA TYR A 9 3.35 -3.95 15.67
C TYR A 9 4.81 -4.32 15.46
N ALA A 10 5.58 -3.39 14.90
CA ALA A 10 7.00 -3.61 14.63
C ALA A 10 7.75 -2.28 14.72
N LEU A 11 8.95 -2.33 15.28
CA LEU A 11 9.87 -1.20 15.39
C LEU A 11 11.17 -1.56 14.65
N LEU A 12 11.66 -0.62 13.84
CA LEU A 12 12.99 -0.70 13.28
C LEU A 12 14.02 -0.73 14.43
N PRO A 13 14.93 -1.71 14.50
CA PRO A 13 15.91 -1.79 15.58
C PRO A 13 16.77 -0.53 15.73
N GLN A 14 17.14 -0.20 16.96
CA GLN A 14 17.87 1.05 17.30
C GLN A 14 19.20 1.20 16.56
N GLN A 15 19.87 0.10 16.20
CA GLN A 15 21.11 0.14 15.42
C GLN A 15 20.97 0.79 14.03
N TYR A 16 19.74 1.00 13.56
CA TYR A 16 19.45 1.72 12.33
C TYR A 16 18.86 3.12 12.56
N ASP A 17 18.90 3.66 13.78
CA ASP A 17 18.21 4.90 14.11
C ASP A 17 18.71 6.10 13.30
N ASP A 18 20.01 6.13 12.98
CA ASP A 18 20.62 7.18 12.17
C ASP A 18 20.43 6.97 10.66
N ARG A 19 19.96 5.79 10.27
CA ARG A 19 19.86 5.39 8.87
C ARG A 19 18.63 5.97 8.18
N ARG A 20 18.78 6.27 6.89
CA ARG A 20 17.74 6.89 6.07
C ARG A 20 16.87 5.83 5.41
N VAL A 21 15.64 5.69 5.90
CA VAL A 21 14.64 4.79 5.33
C VAL A 21 14.00 5.45 4.11
N LEU A 22 14.17 4.84 2.93
CA LEU A 22 13.57 5.28 1.67
C LEU A 22 12.10 4.84 1.55
N ALA A 23 11.82 3.59 1.90
CA ALA A 23 10.48 3.01 1.86
C ALA A 23 10.30 2.00 3.00
N SER A 24 9.05 1.81 3.45
CA SER A 24 8.71 0.73 4.37
C SER A 24 7.30 0.20 4.11
N THR A 25 7.06 -1.07 4.44
CA THR A 25 5.76 -1.72 4.30
C THR A 25 5.57 -2.81 5.36
N VAL A 26 4.34 -3.33 5.45
CA VAL A 26 4.08 -4.67 6.01
C VAL A 26 3.62 -5.57 4.86
N ASP A 27 4.37 -6.64 4.63
CA ASP A 27 4.16 -7.51 3.47
C ASP A 27 2.99 -8.49 3.66
N ALA A 28 2.72 -9.33 2.64
CA ALA A 28 1.65 -10.32 2.70
C ALA A 28 1.83 -11.37 3.81
N TRP A 29 3.05 -11.60 4.30
CA TRP A 29 3.36 -12.52 5.41
C TRP A 29 3.26 -11.85 6.78
N GLY A 30 2.97 -10.55 6.83
CA GLY A 30 2.93 -9.79 8.08
C GLY A 30 4.32 -9.34 8.54
N ARG A 31 5.34 -9.43 7.70
CA ARG A 31 6.68 -8.95 8.07
C ARG A 31 6.78 -7.47 7.82
N ALA A 32 7.40 -6.74 8.75
CA ALA A 32 7.69 -5.33 8.54
C ALA A 32 9.03 -5.18 7.79
N LEU A 33 9.04 -4.44 6.70
CA LEU A 33 10.22 -4.22 5.88
C LEU A 33 10.59 -2.74 5.85
N TRP A 34 11.88 -2.45 5.94
CA TRP A 34 12.44 -1.11 5.74
C TRP A 34 13.57 -1.18 4.71
N LEU A 35 13.46 -0.39 3.65
CA LEU A 35 14.52 -0.16 2.69
C LEU A 35 15.35 1.04 3.13
N ILE A 36 16.62 0.82 3.36
CA ILE A 36 17.58 1.79 3.88
C ILE A 36 18.63 2.07 2.80
N CYS A 37 18.91 3.35 2.59
CA CYS A 37 20.05 3.80 1.81
C CYS A 37 21.01 4.54 2.76
N PRO A 38 22.18 3.97 3.07
CA PRO A 38 23.17 4.59 3.93
C PRO A 38 23.50 6.04 3.54
N ASP A 39 23.66 6.28 2.24
CA ASP A 39 24.16 7.55 1.69
C ASP A 39 23.03 8.45 1.16
N ALA A 40 21.79 8.25 1.64
CA ALA A 40 20.69 9.08 1.18
C ALA A 40 20.78 10.51 1.68
N VAL A 41 20.47 11.44 0.79
CA VAL A 41 20.44 12.89 1.00
C VAL A 41 19.01 13.39 1.13
N PHE A 42 18.82 14.58 1.71
CA PHE A 42 17.53 15.26 1.79
C PHE A 42 17.54 16.48 0.89
N PRO A 43 17.28 16.33 -0.42
CA PRO A 43 17.17 17.49 -1.27
C PRO A 43 15.99 18.36 -0.79
N PRO A 44 16.11 19.70 -0.85
CA PRO A 44 14.99 20.59 -0.59
C PRO A 44 13.81 20.24 -1.50
N ASN A 45 12.61 20.17 -0.93
CA ASN A 45 11.39 19.98 -1.70
C ASN A 45 10.55 21.27 -1.61
N PRO A 46 10.46 22.07 -2.68
CA PRO A 46 9.69 23.32 -2.64
C PRO A 46 8.19 23.10 -2.44
N TYR A 47 7.67 21.91 -2.71
CA TYR A 47 6.25 21.58 -2.66
C TYR A 47 5.88 20.58 -1.54
N GLY A 48 6.72 20.42 -0.51
CA GLY A 48 6.37 19.57 0.63
C GLY A 48 7.54 19.19 1.53
N LYS A 49 7.38 18.10 2.27
CA LYS A 49 8.47 17.60 3.12
C LYS A 49 9.58 17.01 2.25
N ALA A 50 10.83 17.33 2.59
CA ALA A 50 11.99 16.64 2.04
C ALA A 50 11.85 15.13 2.32
N ARG A 51 12.07 14.32 1.29
CA ARG A 51 12.13 12.86 1.40
C ARG A 51 13.59 12.44 1.20
N PRO A 52 14.07 11.41 1.89
CA PRO A 52 15.40 10.90 1.63
C PRO A 52 15.45 10.35 0.21
N GLN A 53 16.52 10.66 -0.51
CA GLN A 53 16.76 10.19 -1.88
C GLN A 53 18.19 9.65 -1.98
N PRO A 54 18.45 8.62 -2.80
CA PRO A 54 19.82 8.17 -3.04
C PRO A 54 20.62 9.30 -3.72
N GLY A 55 21.91 9.42 -3.37
CA GLY A 55 22.78 10.45 -3.97
C GLY A 55 23.08 10.22 -5.47
N SER A 56 22.99 8.98 -5.94
CA SER A 56 23.12 8.60 -7.34
C SER A 56 22.37 7.31 -7.65
N LEU A 57 22.09 7.06 -8.92
CA LEU A 57 21.54 5.80 -9.42
C LEU A 57 22.54 5.15 -10.39
N PRO A 58 22.70 3.81 -10.37
CA PRO A 58 22.13 2.89 -9.38
C PRO A 58 22.88 2.96 -8.04
N PHE A 59 22.26 2.46 -6.98
CA PHE A 59 22.88 2.36 -5.64
C PHE A 59 22.60 1.00 -5.00
N ASP A 60 23.37 0.66 -3.96
CA ASP A 60 23.12 -0.51 -3.12
C ASP A 60 22.30 -0.10 -1.88
N ALA A 61 21.33 -0.93 -1.49
CA ALA A 61 20.43 -0.67 -0.38
C ALA A 61 20.44 -1.82 0.63
N LEU A 62 20.10 -1.54 1.88
CA LEU A 62 19.87 -2.55 2.91
C LEU A 62 18.37 -2.70 3.15
N VAL A 63 17.85 -3.92 3.08
CA VAL A 63 16.50 -4.26 3.52
C VAL A 63 16.58 -4.91 4.88
N VAL A 64 15.93 -4.29 5.86
CA VAL A 64 15.74 -4.86 7.20
C VAL A 64 14.33 -5.43 7.25
N VAL A 65 14.21 -6.71 7.58
CA VAL A 65 12.95 -7.44 7.73
C VAL A 65 12.78 -7.79 9.21
N ASN A 66 11.66 -7.42 9.81
CA ASN A 66 11.27 -7.85 11.15
C ASN A 66 10.06 -8.78 11.05
N GLU A 67 10.23 -10.01 11.52
CA GLU A 67 9.21 -11.04 11.62
C GLU A 67 9.10 -11.46 13.09
N ALA A 68 8.04 -11.03 13.76
CA ALA A 68 7.78 -11.35 15.18
C ALA A 68 8.97 -11.08 16.13
N GLY A 69 9.79 -10.06 15.84
CA GLY A 69 10.97 -9.70 16.62
C GLY A 69 12.28 -10.27 16.08
N GLU A 70 12.24 -11.26 15.19
CA GLU A 70 13.42 -11.74 14.48
C GLU A 70 13.79 -10.76 13.36
N VAL A 71 15.03 -10.31 13.37
CA VAL A 71 15.54 -9.33 12.41
C VAL A 71 16.44 -10.02 11.39
N GLN A 72 16.14 -9.83 10.11
CA GLN A 72 16.95 -10.31 9.00
C GLN A 72 17.38 -9.13 8.13
N GLU A 73 18.62 -9.17 7.70
CA GLU A 73 19.19 -8.20 6.77
C GLU A 73 19.33 -8.79 5.37
N ARG A 74 19.17 -7.93 4.37
CA ARG A 74 19.49 -8.25 2.99
C ARG A 74 19.99 -7.06 2.24
N VAL A 75 21.16 -7.19 1.60
CA VAL A 75 21.65 -6.18 0.67
C VAL A 75 20.96 -6.35 -0.68
N LEU A 76 20.38 -5.28 -1.21
CA LEU A 76 19.97 -5.16 -2.60
C LEU A 76 21.06 -4.42 -3.37
N ARG A 77 21.48 -4.99 -4.50
CA ARG A 77 22.51 -4.41 -5.35
C ARG A 77 21.92 -3.79 -6.59
N GLY A 78 22.45 -2.66 -7.02
CA GLY A 78 22.05 -2.06 -8.31
C GLY A 78 20.59 -1.61 -8.37
N VAL A 79 20.10 -1.00 -7.28
CA VAL A 79 18.79 -0.34 -7.25
C VAL A 79 18.81 0.84 -8.21
N ALA A 80 18.04 0.74 -9.30
CA ALA A 80 18.07 1.69 -10.42
C ALA A 80 16.95 2.75 -10.35
N LEU A 81 16.26 2.83 -9.21
CA LEU A 81 15.11 3.71 -8.97
C LEU A 81 15.24 4.38 -7.62
N THR A 82 14.78 5.62 -7.49
CA THR A 82 14.42 6.27 -6.22
C THR A 82 13.09 5.69 -5.73
N PRO A 83 13.11 4.76 -4.74
CA PRO A 83 11.94 3.96 -4.41
C PRO A 83 10.92 4.75 -3.61
N TYR A 84 9.65 4.63 -3.99
CA TYR A 84 8.50 5.12 -3.22
C TYR A 84 7.79 3.99 -2.48
N ARG A 85 7.84 2.78 -3.04
CA ARG A 85 7.17 1.59 -2.50
C ARG A 85 8.07 0.37 -2.60
N LEU A 86 7.87 -0.54 -1.66
CA LEU A 86 8.52 -1.83 -1.53
C LEU A 86 7.46 -2.85 -1.18
N ASP A 87 7.57 -4.06 -1.72
CA ASP A 87 6.87 -5.22 -1.17
C ASP A 87 7.66 -6.52 -1.37
N ALA A 88 7.29 -7.55 -0.61
CA ALA A 88 7.84 -8.89 -0.78
C ALA A 88 7.03 -9.71 -1.78
N LEU A 89 7.75 -10.48 -2.60
CA LEU A 89 7.20 -11.45 -3.53
C LEU A 89 7.51 -12.87 -3.04
N PRO A 90 6.78 -13.89 -3.52
CA PRO A 90 7.07 -15.28 -3.16
C PRO A 90 8.51 -15.71 -3.48
N ASN A 91 8.98 -16.72 -2.75
CA ASN A 91 10.33 -17.27 -2.81
C ASN A 91 11.43 -16.28 -2.37
N GLY A 92 11.08 -15.36 -1.46
CA GLY A 92 12.00 -14.39 -0.91
C GLY A 92 12.46 -13.35 -1.93
N ARG A 93 11.69 -13.10 -3.00
CA ARG A 93 11.94 -12.00 -3.92
C ARG A 93 11.38 -10.70 -3.37
N LEU A 94 11.79 -9.57 -3.92
CA LEU A 94 11.27 -8.24 -3.56
C LEU A 94 10.93 -7.46 -4.83
N VAL A 95 10.01 -6.51 -4.71
CA VAL A 95 9.68 -5.54 -5.76
C VAL A 95 9.76 -4.13 -5.21
N LEU A 96 10.38 -3.24 -5.98
CA LEU A 96 10.43 -1.80 -5.73
C LEU A 96 9.65 -1.09 -6.83
N GLN A 97 8.95 -0.01 -6.45
CA GLN A 97 8.35 0.94 -7.38
C GLN A 97 8.80 2.35 -6.98
N GLY A 98 9.18 3.16 -7.96
CA GLY A 98 9.82 4.45 -7.72
C GLY A 98 9.99 5.25 -9.01
N SER A 99 10.69 6.38 -8.94
CA SER A 99 11.11 7.14 -10.13
C SER A 99 12.57 6.83 -10.46
N GLY A 100 12.99 6.96 -11.72
CA GLY A 100 14.39 6.74 -12.08
C GLY A 100 14.72 7.21 -13.48
N SER A 101 15.99 7.13 -13.86
CA SER A 101 16.50 7.55 -15.17
C SER A 101 16.18 6.59 -16.32
N ALA A 102 15.64 5.41 -16.02
CA ALA A 102 15.43 4.32 -16.98
C ALA A 102 14.09 4.41 -17.77
N GLY A 103 13.71 5.62 -18.22
CA GLY A 103 12.47 5.85 -18.97
C GLY A 103 11.21 5.47 -18.18
N ASP A 104 10.19 4.94 -18.87
CA ASP A 104 8.89 4.55 -18.28
C ASP A 104 8.97 3.33 -17.33
N ARG A 105 10.15 2.72 -17.14
CA ARG A 105 10.33 1.52 -16.30
C ARG A 105 10.50 1.89 -14.83
N ASN A 106 9.37 2.13 -14.18
CA ASN A 106 9.29 2.62 -12.81
C ASN A 106 9.13 1.53 -11.73
N ALA A 107 9.35 0.26 -12.07
CA ALA A 107 9.37 -0.87 -11.14
C ALA A 107 10.54 -1.83 -11.39
N GLN A 108 11.06 -2.43 -10.31
CA GLN A 108 12.23 -3.32 -10.34
C GLN A 108 12.04 -4.51 -9.38
N ILE A 109 12.28 -5.74 -9.89
CA ILE A 109 12.20 -6.99 -9.13
C ILE A 109 13.61 -7.46 -8.77
N PHE A 110 13.77 -7.93 -7.54
CA PHE A 110 15.01 -8.50 -7.00
C PHE A 110 14.84 -9.97 -6.63
N GLY A 111 15.91 -10.73 -6.86
CA GLY A 111 16.05 -12.11 -6.39
C GLY A 111 16.25 -12.19 -4.88
N ARG A 112 16.16 -13.41 -4.33
CA ARG A 112 16.53 -13.69 -2.92
C ARG A 112 17.99 -13.37 -2.63
N ASP A 113 18.85 -13.42 -3.64
CA ASP A 113 20.27 -13.06 -3.60
C ASP A 113 20.52 -11.54 -3.59
N GLY A 114 19.46 -10.73 -3.61
CA GLY A 114 19.55 -9.28 -3.61
C GLY A 114 19.97 -8.65 -4.95
N ARG A 115 20.06 -9.43 -6.03
CA ARG A 115 20.40 -8.90 -7.36
C ARG A 115 19.14 -8.60 -8.19
N PRO A 116 19.16 -7.60 -9.08
CA PRO A 116 18.01 -7.28 -9.91
C PRO A 116 17.73 -8.44 -10.87
N ARG A 117 16.45 -8.59 -11.23
CA ARG A 117 15.94 -9.63 -12.14
C ARG A 117 15.18 -9.04 -13.31
N ARG A 118 14.41 -7.99 -13.08
CA ARG A 118 13.62 -7.32 -14.13
C ARG A 118 13.34 -5.88 -13.76
N ASN A 119 13.40 -4.99 -14.76
CA ASN A 119 12.78 -3.67 -14.71
C ASN A 119 11.57 -3.67 -15.65
N PHE A 120 10.46 -3.06 -15.24
CA PHE A 120 9.24 -3.00 -16.04
C PHE A 120 8.47 -1.70 -15.77
N ALA A 121 7.58 -1.34 -16.70
CA ALA A 121 6.67 -0.22 -16.53
C ALA A 121 5.45 -0.69 -15.73
N MET A 122 5.13 0.03 -14.66
CA MET A 122 3.93 -0.15 -13.85
C MET A 122 2.94 1.00 -14.07
N GLY A 123 3.17 1.87 -15.05
CA GLY A 123 2.30 3.02 -15.38
C GLY A 123 2.57 4.26 -14.54
N ALA A 124 1.92 5.38 -14.86
CA ALA A 124 2.06 6.65 -14.16
C ALA A 124 1.15 6.76 -12.91
N ALA A 125 1.50 7.65 -11.97
CA ALA A 125 0.72 7.95 -10.75
C ALA A 125 0.32 6.71 -9.92
N VAL A 126 1.24 5.74 -9.79
CA VAL A 126 1.05 4.56 -8.93
C VAL A 126 0.82 5.03 -7.50
N GLU A 127 -0.35 4.69 -6.96
CA GLU A 127 -0.74 5.05 -5.59
C GLU A 127 -0.63 3.89 -4.60
N PHE A 128 -0.88 2.67 -5.06
CA PHE A 128 -0.68 1.46 -4.28
C PHE A 128 0.13 0.45 -5.09
N MET A 129 0.97 -0.31 -4.40
CA MET A 129 1.65 -1.49 -4.93
C MET A 129 1.69 -2.52 -3.81
N MET A 130 1.01 -3.66 -4.01
CA MET A 130 0.85 -4.69 -2.98
C MET A 130 0.87 -6.09 -3.61
N ALA A 131 1.81 -6.93 -3.18
CA ALA A 131 1.92 -8.32 -3.54
C ALA A 131 1.07 -9.21 -2.62
N ASP A 132 0.67 -10.38 -3.11
CA ASP A 132 0.09 -11.45 -2.29
C ASP A 132 1.01 -12.69 -2.23
N ARG A 133 0.60 -13.69 -1.44
CA ARG A 133 1.39 -14.93 -1.33
C ARG A 133 1.23 -15.87 -2.52
N ARG A 134 0.28 -15.61 -3.42
CA ARG A 134 -0.10 -16.47 -4.56
C ARG A 134 0.44 -15.96 -5.90
N ASN A 135 1.59 -15.30 -5.86
CA ASN A 135 2.28 -14.76 -7.05
C ASN A 135 1.52 -13.67 -7.80
N ASN A 136 0.57 -12.97 -7.17
CA ASN A 136 0.02 -11.76 -7.74
C ASN A 136 0.70 -10.52 -7.16
N LEU A 137 0.80 -9.50 -7.98
CA LEU A 137 1.14 -8.15 -7.61
C LEU A 137 -0.01 -7.25 -8.07
N TRP A 138 -0.44 -6.33 -7.22
CA TRP A 138 -1.54 -5.41 -7.51
C TRP A 138 -1.04 -3.98 -7.47
N SER A 139 -1.42 -3.18 -8.46
CA SER A 139 -1.21 -1.74 -8.48
C SER A 139 -2.52 -1.01 -8.61
N ALA A 140 -2.61 0.17 -8.00
CA ALA A 140 -3.76 1.06 -8.11
C ALA A 140 -3.29 2.51 -8.24
N TYR A 141 -4.09 3.35 -8.89
CA TYR A 141 -3.62 4.61 -9.46
C TYR A 141 -4.47 5.83 -9.02
N TYR A 142 -3.85 7.01 -9.14
CA TYR A 142 -4.55 8.31 -9.15
C TYR A 142 -5.02 8.69 -10.55
N ASP A 143 -5.94 9.66 -10.59
CA ASP A 143 -6.48 10.25 -11.81
C ASP A 143 -5.41 10.71 -12.79
N GLU A 144 -4.33 11.32 -12.30
CA GLU A 144 -3.25 11.79 -13.16
C GLU A 144 -2.64 10.67 -13.99
N GLY A 145 -2.61 9.44 -13.47
CA GLY A 145 -2.18 8.26 -14.22
C GLY A 145 -3.29 7.69 -15.07
N VAL A 146 -4.50 7.53 -14.51
CA VAL A 146 -5.66 6.96 -15.20
C VAL A 146 -5.95 7.67 -16.52
N TYR A 147 -5.86 9.00 -16.54
CA TYR A 147 -6.22 9.78 -17.72
C TYR A 147 -5.11 9.92 -18.78
N VAL A 148 -3.87 9.53 -18.49
CA VAL A 148 -2.72 9.80 -19.38
C VAL A 148 -1.88 8.58 -19.74
N ASP A 149 -1.93 7.51 -18.95
CA ASP A 149 -1.08 6.33 -19.12
C ASP A 149 -1.92 5.06 -19.39
N PRO A 150 -1.67 4.33 -20.49
CA PRO A 150 -2.45 3.15 -20.86
C PRO A 150 -2.41 2.00 -19.84
N ILE A 151 -1.33 1.86 -19.07
CA ILE A 151 -1.22 0.85 -18.01
C ILE A 151 -2.10 1.28 -16.82
N SER A 152 -2.03 2.56 -16.46
CA SER A 152 -2.77 3.15 -15.35
C SER A 152 -4.25 3.37 -15.64
N ALA A 153 -4.66 3.40 -16.92
CA ALA A 153 -6.04 3.66 -17.35
C ALA A 153 -7.10 2.73 -16.75
N ALA A 154 -6.71 1.53 -16.34
CA ALA A 154 -7.60 0.61 -15.63
C ALA A 154 -7.90 1.08 -14.18
N GLY A 155 -7.04 1.89 -13.58
CA GLY A 155 -7.13 2.37 -12.19
C GLY A 155 -6.82 1.31 -11.11
N LEU A 156 -7.06 0.03 -11.41
CA LEU A 156 -6.63 -1.14 -10.63
C LEU A 156 -6.14 -2.23 -11.58
N THR A 157 -4.91 -2.69 -11.38
CA THR A 157 -4.22 -3.63 -12.26
C THR A 157 -3.61 -4.77 -11.47
N ARG A 158 -3.66 -5.97 -12.03
CA ARG A 158 -3.00 -7.18 -11.51
C ARG A 158 -1.91 -7.65 -12.46
N TRP A 159 -0.80 -8.01 -11.85
CA TRP A 159 0.40 -8.53 -12.46
C TRP A 159 0.73 -9.90 -11.87
N ASP A 160 1.55 -10.68 -12.56
CA ASP A 160 2.24 -11.79 -11.92
C ASP A 160 3.44 -11.30 -11.09
N SER A 161 4.01 -12.18 -10.28
CA SER A 161 5.23 -11.91 -9.51
C SER A 161 6.50 -11.81 -10.37
N GLY A 162 6.38 -11.97 -11.69
CA GLY A 162 7.41 -11.69 -12.67
C GLY A 162 7.32 -10.27 -13.24
N GLY A 163 6.25 -9.51 -12.99
CA GLY A 163 6.01 -8.18 -13.55
C GLY A 163 5.28 -8.19 -14.90
N ASN A 164 4.63 -9.29 -15.28
CA ASN A 164 3.77 -9.33 -16.47
C ASN A 164 2.35 -8.89 -16.11
N HIS A 165 1.76 -8.04 -16.95
CA HIS A 165 0.38 -7.63 -16.82
C HIS A 165 -0.55 -8.83 -17.05
N LEU A 166 -1.48 -9.10 -16.12
CA LEU A 166 -2.44 -10.20 -16.21
C LEU A 166 -3.89 -9.73 -16.38
N TRP A 167 -4.24 -8.60 -15.78
CA TRP A 167 -5.62 -8.11 -15.74
C TRP A 167 -5.66 -6.63 -15.37
N GLY A 168 -6.58 -5.88 -15.97
CA GLY A 168 -6.93 -4.52 -15.57
C GLY A 168 -8.44 -4.44 -15.31
N TYR A 169 -8.83 -3.61 -14.35
CA TYR A 169 -10.23 -3.34 -14.08
C TYR A 169 -10.93 -2.76 -15.31
N TRP A 170 -12.13 -3.30 -15.56
CA TRP A 170 -13.07 -2.75 -16.52
C TRP A 170 -14.44 -2.62 -15.83
N PRO A 171 -15.07 -1.44 -15.86
CA PRO A 171 -16.32 -1.24 -15.13
C PRO A 171 -17.46 -2.09 -15.73
N PRO A 172 -18.25 -2.78 -14.90
CA PRO A 172 -19.53 -3.34 -15.32
C PRO A 172 -20.48 -2.26 -15.84
N GLN A 173 -21.47 -2.66 -16.63
CA GLN A 173 -22.50 -1.73 -17.12
C GLN A 173 -23.16 -0.98 -15.95
N GLY A 174 -23.27 0.35 -16.08
CA GLY A 174 -23.87 1.22 -15.06
C GLY A 174 -22.95 1.53 -13.86
N VAL A 175 -21.71 1.05 -13.87
CA VAL A 175 -20.69 1.37 -12.87
C VAL A 175 -19.68 2.34 -13.49
N ALA A 176 -19.29 3.39 -12.76
CA ALA A 176 -18.27 4.32 -13.24
C ALA A 176 -16.89 3.66 -13.32
N HIS A 177 -16.07 4.10 -14.29
CA HIS A 177 -14.64 3.76 -14.33
C HIS A 177 -13.92 4.27 -13.07
N ILE A 178 -12.75 3.69 -12.78
CA ILE A 178 -11.90 4.17 -11.71
C ILE A 178 -11.22 5.44 -12.16
N ASP A 179 -11.44 6.54 -11.46
CA ASP A 179 -10.66 7.77 -11.59
C ASP A 179 -9.49 7.75 -10.59
N THR A 180 -9.78 7.56 -9.30
CA THR A 180 -8.78 7.53 -8.24
C THR A 180 -9.10 6.44 -7.23
N VAL A 181 -8.13 5.60 -6.88
CA VAL A 181 -8.26 4.63 -5.77
C VAL A 181 -7.88 5.27 -4.45
N TYR A 182 -8.78 5.22 -3.48
CA TYR A 182 -8.65 5.86 -2.17
C TYR A 182 -8.16 4.90 -1.08
N ALA A 183 -8.58 3.64 -1.15
CA ALA A 183 -8.17 2.60 -0.22
C ALA A 183 -8.02 1.28 -0.96
N LEU A 184 -6.96 0.53 -0.63
CA LEU A 184 -6.66 -0.80 -1.14
C LEU A 184 -6.39 -1.78 0.01
N ASN A 185 -6.91 -2.99 -0.13
CA ASN A 185 -6.51 -4.14 0.66
C ASN A 185 -6.21 -5.31 -0.27
N VAL A 186 -5.16 -6.07 0.02
CA VAL A 186 -4.82 -7.29 -0.73
C VAL A 186 -4.71 -8.45 0.23
N ALA A 187 -5.43 -9.53 -0.06
CA ALA A 187 -5.27 -10.85 0.53
C ALA A 187 -4.87 -11.87 -0.55
N ASP A 188 -4.66 -13.13 -0.16
CA ASP A 188 -4.06 -14.17 -1.01
C ASP A 188 -4.79 -14.46 -2.33
N SER A 189 -6.06 -14.07 -2.48
CA SER A 189 -6.83 -14.36 -3.70
C SER A 189 -7.70 -13.21 -4.19
N ALA A 190 -7.65 -12.05 -3.55
CA ALA A 190 -8.48 -10.91 -3.91
C ALA A 190 -7.86 -9.59 -3.47
N ALA A 191 -8.14 -8.56 -4.25
CA ALA A 191 -7.96 -7.17 -3.88
C ALA A 191 -9.31 -6.51 -3.65
N TRP A 192 -9.39 -5.65 -2.64
CA TRP A 192 -10.53 -4.80 -2.37
C TRP A 192 -10.13 -3.34 -2.53
N ALA A 193 -10.90 -2.59 -3.31
CA ALA A 193 -10.63 -1.19 -3.60
C ALA A 193 -11.88 -0.34 -3.41
N VAL A 194 -11.70 0.87 -2.86
CA VAL A 194 -12.72 1.93 -2.90
C VAL A 194 -12.18 3.08 -3.75
N TYR A 195 -12.99 3.59 -4.67
CA TYR A 195 -12.52 4.53 -5.69
C TYR A 195 -13.53 5.64 -6.04
N TRP A 196 -13.06 6.81 -6.47
CA TRP A 196 -13.87 7.93 -7.00
C TRP A 196 -14.29 7.63 -8.45
N PRO A 197 -15.54 7.94 -8.91
CA PRO A 197 -16.44 9.00 -8.43
C PRO A 197 -17.54 8.66 -7.43
N ALA A 198 -17.91 7.39 -7.27
CA ALA A 198 -19.05 7.01 -6.43
C ALA A 198 -18.66 6.29 -5.12
N PHE A 199 -17.36 6.12 -4.87
CA PHE A 199 -16.83 5.32 -3.77
C PHE A 199 -17.42 3.91 -3.65
N PRO A 200 -17.69 3.15 -4.73
CA PRO A 200 -18.14 1.79 -4.58
C PRO A 200 -17.00 0.92 -4.02
N LEU A 201 -17.35 -0.17 -3.35
CA LEU A 201 -16.42 -1.19 -2.94
C LEU A 201 -16.31 -2.25 -4.04
N VAL A 202 -15.14 -2.36 -4.64
CA VAL A 202 -14.81 -3.44 -5.58
C VAL A 202 -14.08 -4.55 -4.84
N GLU A 203 -14.49 -5.78 -5.10
CA GLU A 203 -13.74 -7.01 -4.84
C GLU A 203 -13.31 -7.58 -6.20
N ALA A 204 -12.00 -7.57 -6.47
CA ALA A 204 -11.40 -8.18 -7.65
C ALA A 204 -10.68 -9.47 -7.25
N GLN A 205 -11.18 -10.61 -7.71
CA GLN A 205 -10.58 -11.91 -7.43
C GLN A 205 -9.48 -12.22 -8.45
N ALA A 206 -8.46 -12.98 -8.03
CA ALA A 206 -7.34 -13.36 -8.90
C ALA A 206 -7.75 -14.22 -10.11
N ASN A 207 -8.96 -14.80 -10.12
CA ASN A 207 -9.53 -15.49 -11.27
C ASN A 207 -10.26 -14.54 -12.26
N GLY A 208 -10.20 -13.23 -12.04
CA GLY A 208 -10.85 -12.21 -12.87
C GLY A 208 -12.31 -11.93 -12.51
N ARG A 209 -12.90 -12.65 -11.54
CA ARG A 209 -14.26 -12.34 -11.06
C ARG A 209 -14.27 -11.02 -10.32
N LEU A 210 -15.25 -10.19 -10.67
CA LEU A 210 -15.45 -8.88 -10.10
C LEU A 210 -16.78 -8.85 -9.34
N ARG A 211 -16.79 -8.21 -8.17
CA ARG A 211 -18.02 -7.86 -7.47
C ARG A 211 -17.96 -6.40 -7.02
N VAL A 212 -18.98 -5.64 -7.38
CA VAL A 212 -19.14 -4.24 -7.00
C VAL A 212 -20.25 -4.14 -5.96
N ARG A 213 -19.98 -3.44 -4.86
CA ARG A 213 -20.92 -3.20 -3.78
C ARG A 213 -21.09 -1.70 -3.54
N LYS A 214 -22.29 -1.29 -3.14
CA LYS A 214 -22.47 0.04 -2.54
C LYS A 214 -21.67 0.10 -1.23
N ASN A 215 -21.06 1.24 -0.97
CA ASN A 215 -20.27 1.47 0.23
C ASN A 215 -20.75 2.76 0.91
N PRO A 216 -20.99 2.75 2.23
CA PRO A 216 -21.54 3.89 2.95
C PRO A 216 -20.49 4.95 3.30
N VAL A 217 -19.20 4.64 3.13
CA VAL A 217 -18.09 5.50 3.56
C VAL A 217 -17.48 6.21 2.34
N GLY A 218 -17.72 7.52 2.20
CA GLY A 218 -17.03 8.33 1.20
C GLY A 218 -15.54 8.49 1.52
N SER A 219 -14.67 8.49 0.50
CA SER A 219 -13.22 8.75 0.61
C SER A 219 -12.50 8.08 1.80
N PRO A 220 -12.63 6.75 2.00
CA PRO A 220 -11.91 6.06 3.08
C PRO A 220 -10.39 6.10 2.82
N LEU A 221 -9.60 6.11 3.89
CA LEU A 221 -8.14 6.16 3.84
C LEU A 221 -7.49 4.79 3.93
N GLY A 222 -8.22 3.77 4.38
CA GLY A 222 -7.75 2.41 4.48
C GLY A 222 -8.90 1.46 4.77
N LEU A 223 -8.68 0.16 4.50
CA LEU A 223 -9.67 -0.86 4.80
C LEU A 223 -9.05 -2.21 5.17
N ALA A 224 -9.76 -2.96 6.02
CA ALA A 224 -9.46 -4.35 6.38
C ALA A 224 -10.68 -5.23 6.12
N VAL A 225 -10.48 -6.47 5.68
CA VAL A 225 -11.53 -7.41 5.30
C VAL A 225 -11.32 -8.76 5.97
N GLN A 226 -12.38 -9.32 6.55
CA GLN A 226 -12.39 -10.68 7.07
C GLN A 226 -13.75 -11.33 6.82
N GLY A 227 -13.81 -12.28 5.89
CA GLY A 227 -15.07 -12.93 5.53
C GLY A 227 -16.07 -11.91 5.00
N ASP A 228 -17.24 -11.83 5.64
CA ASP A 228 -18.29 -10.87 5.37
C ASP A 228 -18.14 -9.56 6.17
N ARG A 229 -17.07 -9.38 6.94
CA ARG A 229 -16.82 -8.14 7.69
C ARG A 229 -15.80 -7.26 6.97
N ILE A 230 -16.06 -5.96 6.98
CA ILE A 230 -15.13 -4.94 6.50
C ILE A 230 -15.03 -3.79 7.50
N LEU A 231 -13.81 -3.30 7.68
CA LEU A 231 -13.51 -2.12 8.47
C LEU A 231 -13.00 -1.05 7.52
N PHE A 232 -13.62 0.12 7.55
CA PHE A 232 -13.09 1.32 6.90
C PHE A 232 -12.45 2.24 7.93
N LEU A 233 -11.32 2.84 7.56
CA LEU A 233 -10.68 3.92 8.30
C LEU A 233 -10.84 5.23 7.54
N GLY A 234 -11.17 6.27 8.30
CA GLY A 234 -11.44 7.61 7.82
C GLY A 234 -12.79 7.74 7.14
N GLY A 235 -12.93 8.76 6.31
CA GLY A 235 -14.09 8.97 5.45
C GLY A 235 -14.78 10.31 5.67
N GLY A 236 -15.66 10.65 4.73
CA GLY A 236 -16.36 11.92 4.63
C GLY A 236 -16.35 12.46 3.20
N PRO A 237 -16.66 13.77 3.01
CA PRO A 237 -16.57 14.38 1.69
C PRO A 237 -15.14 14.34 1.15
N ARG A 238 -15.00 14.39 -0.18
CA ARG A 238 -13.71 14.52 -0.85
C ARG A 238 -12.96 15.72 -0.24
N ASP A 239 -11.71 15.52 0.13
CA ASP A 239 -10.77 16.53 0.68
C ASP A 239 -11.04 17.08 2.09
N SER A 240 -12.13 16.70 2.76
CA SER A 240 -12.46 17.15 4.13
C SER A 240 -12.85 16.01 5.09
N GLY A 241 -12.60 14.77 4.69
CA GLY A 241 -12.89 13.59 5.50
C GLY A 241 -12.16 13.54 6.84
N ARG A 242 -12.82 12.95 7.84
CA ARG A 242 -12.23 12.66 9.15
C ARG A 242 -11.23 11.52 8.98
N ARG A 243 -10.05 11.65 9.60
CA ARG A 243 -8.96 10.66 9.45
C ARG A 243 -8.96 9.57 10.52
N ASP A 244 -9.76 9.73 11.56
CA ASP A 244 -9.73 8.92 12.78
C ASP A 244 -10.98 8.06 12.96
N ARG A 245 -11.97 8.15 12.07
CA ARG A 245 -13.20 7.37 12.17
C ARG A 245 -12.98 5.94 11.72
N LEU A 246 -13.61 5.00 12.42
CA LEU A 246 -13.70 3.60 12.07
C LEU A 246 -15.16 3.28 11.79
N HIS A 247 -15.41 2.60 10.69
CA HIS A 247 -16.73 2.09 10.32
C HIS A 247 -16.63 0.58 10.19
N TYR A 248 -17.15 -0.14 11.19
CA TYR A 248 -17.29 -1.59 11.13
C TYR A 248 -18.55 -1.90 10.35
N CYS A 249 -18.45 -2.71 9.32
CA CYS A 249 -19.56 -3.02 8.43
C CYS A 249 -19.68 -4.54 8.20
N ASN A 250 -20.92 -4.99 8.00
CA ASN A 250 -21.20 -6.30 7.41
C ASN A 250 -21.41 -6.13 5.90
N MET A 251 -20.91 -7.05 5.11
CA MET A 251 -21.03 -7.09 3.66
C MET A 251 -22.11 -8.08 3.24
N THR A 252 -23.05 -7.61 2.44
CA THR A 252 -23.97 -8.43 1.68
C THR A 252 -23.44 -8.63 0.26
N PRO A 253 -24.13 -9.38 -0.64
CA PRO A 253 -23.74 -9.43 -2.04
C PRO A 253 -23.74 -8.07 -2.75
N GLY A 254 -24.56 -7.11 -2.33
CA GLY A 254 -24.78 -5.83 -3.03
C GLY A 254 -24.26 -4.58 -2.31
N GLU A 255 -23.98 -4.64 -1.01
CA GLU A 255 -23.57 -3.47 -0.23
C GLU A 255 -22.76 -3.82 1.02
N ALA A 256 -22.07 -2.83 1.57
CA ALA A 256 -21.58 -2.85 2.94
C ALA A 256 -22.52 -2.00 3.82
N ILE A 257 -22.83 -2.48 5.02
CA ILE A 257 -23.76 -1.83 5.96
C ILE A 257 -23.02 -1.56 7.26
N VAL A 258 -22.96 -0.30 7.69
CA VAL A 258 -22.34 0.09 8.96
C VAL A 258 -23.11 -0.52 10.12
N VAL A 259 -22.42 -1.24 10.99
CA VAL A 259 -22.96 -1.85 12.22
C VAL A 259 -22.45 -1.16 13.48
N GLU A 260 -21.25 -0.58 13.43
CA GLU A 260 -20.65 0.11 14.56
C GLU A 260 -19.66 1.19 14.08
N GLU A 261 -19.60 2.31 14.80
CA GLU A 261 -18.61 3.37 14.59
C GLU A 261 -17.73 3.58 15.82
N ALA A 262 -16.45 3.83 15.59
CA ALA A 262 -15.48 4.12 16.63
C ALA A 262 -14.43 5.16 16.20
N VAL A 263 -13.69 5.71 17.15
CA VAL A 263 -12.57 6.61 16.91
C VAL A 263 -11.26 5.86 17.17
N LEU A 264 -10.38 5.83 16.17
CA LEU A 264 -9.04 5.28 16.28
C LEU A 264 -8.13 6.25 17.04
N THR A 265 -7.39 5.71 18.01
CA THR A 265 -6.41 6.48 18.80
C THR A 265 -5.02 5.82 18.76
N MET A 266 -4.01 6.58 19.16
CA MET A 266 -2.70 6.01 19.51
C MET A 266 -2.83 5.05 20.71
N PRO A 267 -1.82 4.19 20.96
CA PRO A 267 -1.85 3.25 22.10
C PRO A 267 -2.07 3.94 23.46
N ASN A 268 -1.54 5.15 23.63
CA ASN A 268 -1.71 5.96 24.84
C ASN A 268 -3.05 6.73 24.89
N GLY A 269 -3.98 6.46 23.98
CA GLY A 269 -5.29 7.11 23.91
C GLY A 269 -5.30 8.49 23.24
N SER A 270 -4.15 9.02 22.83
CA SER A 270 -4.07 10.33 22.17
C SER A 270 -4.62 10.30 20.73
N PRO A 271 -5.12 11.43 20.20
CA PRO A 271 -5.60 11.52 18.82
C PRO A 271 -4.51 11.27 17.78
N LEU A 272 -4.90 10.77 16.60
CA LEU A 272 -4.01 10.64 15.45
C LEU A 272 -3.69 12.03 14.85
N GLN A 273 -2.48 12.55 15.07
CA GLN A 273 -2.03 13.84 14.50
C GLN A 273 -1.56 13.77 13.04
N GLY A 274 -1.94 12.69 12.33
CA GLY A 274 -1.53 12.36 10.97
C GLY A 274 -0.68 11.09 10.88
N TYR A 275 -0.90 10.34 9.82
CA TYR A 275 -0.25 9.06 9.53
C TYR A 275 -0.01 8.93 8.02
N ALA A 276 0.97 8.13 7.63
CA ALA A 276 1.16 7.77 6.23
C ALA A 276 0.06 6.81 5.79
N ARG A 277 -0.20 6.72 4.48
CA ARG A 277 -1.25 5.87 3.92
C ARG A 277 -1.22 4.45 4.52
N PRO A 278 -2.35 3.95 5.06
CA PRO A 278 -2.46 2.61 5.63
C PRO A 278 -2.18 1.49 4.63
N VAL A 279 -1.76 0.34 5.13
CA VAL A 279 -1.56 -0.90 4.35
C VAL A 279 -2.59 -1.94 4.79
N GLY A 280 -3.53 -2.29 3.91
CA GLY A 280 -4.56 -3.30 4.18
C GLY A 280 -4.13 -4.71 3.76
N ARG A 281 -4.04 -5.64 4.72
CA ARG A 281 -3.69 -7.06 4.47
C ARG A 281 -4.75 -7.98 5.07
N GLY A 282 -5.73 -8.38 4.26
CA GLY A 282 -6.88 -9.13 4.76
C GLY A 282 -7.47 -8.44 5.99
N ARG A 283 -7.53 -9.14 7.12
CA ARG A 283 -8.14 -8.64 8.37
C ARG A 283 -7.34 -7.54 9.08
N CYS A 284 -6.12 -7.26 8.66
CA CYS A 284 -5.23 -6.31 9.31
C CYS A 284 -5.14 -5.00 8.52
N LEU A 285 -5.15 -3.90 9.26
CA LEU A 285 -4.84 -2.57 8.77
C LEU A 285 -3.60 -2.06 9.51
N TYR A 286 -2.52 -1.86 8.76
CA TYR A 286 -1.25 -1.38 9.31
C TYR A 286 -1.11 0.12 9.08
N LEU A 287 -0.69 0.83 10.13
CA LEU A 287 -0.50 2.27 10.12
C LEU A 287 0.90 2.61 10.61
N ARG A 288 1.45 3.71 10.09
CA ARG A 288 2.65 4.33 10.64
C ARG A 288 2.41 5.82 10.80
N GLY A 289 2.92 6.38 11.90
CA GLY A 289 2.83 7.81 12.19
C GLY A 289 3.77 8.62 11.30
N ARG A 290 4.24 9.77 11.81
CA ARG A 290 5.27 10.58 11.13
C ARG A 290 6.61 9.87 11.03
N SER A 291 6.93 9.03 12.01
CA SER A 291 8.12 8.17 11.96
C SER A 291 7.86 6.97 11.05
N VAL A 292 8.77 6.75 10.11
CA VAL A 292 8.76 5.59 9.20
C VAL A 292 9.23 4.30 9.88
N LYS A 293 9.73 4.38 11.12
CA LYS A 293 10.35 3.29 11.89
C LYS A 293 9.34 2.41 12.63
N GLN A 294 8.21 2.96 13.05
CA GLN A 294 7.23 2.24 13.87
C GLN A 294 5.97 1.95 13.07
N TRP A 295 5.63 0.67 13.00
CA TRP A 295 4.33 0.19 12.55
C TRP A 295 3.41 -0.10 13.73
N TYR A 296 2.14 0.19 13.52
CA TYR A 296 1.02 -0.14 14.38
C TYR A 296 0.01 -0.97 13.59
N VAL A 297 -0.83 -1.72 14.29
CA VAL A 297 -1.86 -2.55 13.68
C VAL A 297 -3.21 -2.36 14.36
N LEU A 298 -4.24 -2.38 13.53
CA LEU A 298 -5.63 -2.62 13.89
C LEU A 298 -6.09 -3.88 13.15
N SER A 299 -6.87 -4.73 13.81
CA SER A 299 -7.36 -5.97 13.21
C SER A 299 -8.86 -6.11 13.44
N LEU A 300 -9.57 -6.61 12.43
CA LEU A 300 -10.92 -7.16 12.55
C LEU A 300 -10.92 -8.47 13.34
#